data_AF-A0A9E2IJ60-F1
#
_entry.id   AF-A0A9E2IJ60-F1
#
_cell.length_a   1.000
_cell.length_b   1.000
_cell.length_c   1.000
_cell.angle_alpha   90.00
_cell.angle_beta   90.00
_cell.angle_gamma   90.00
#
_symmetry.space_group_name_H-M   'P 1'
#
loop_
_entity.id
_entity.type
_entity.pdbx_description
1 polymer ?
#
loop_
_entity_poly.entity_id
_entity_poly.type
_entity_poly.pdbx_seq_one_letter_code
_entity_poly.pdbx_strand_id
1 'polypeptide(L)'
;MNNQDLAQQALEESERSDQFAETLQSLEQVIERNANQLEELKEELKKRRSMLKSYFENDTQLAEVEEQALEYKSQIKERKGKLQLEPQVVDLQVKIRELNERQKEIQETLSNHLVNHHRLTNATSFDTSDGDQWEYQIHAKIKAKPRSG
;
A
#
# COMPACT_ATOMS: atom_id res chain seq x y z
N MET A 1 47.88 -48.49 -25.88
CA MET A 1 47.09 -47.55 -26.70
C MET A 1 47.93 -47.19 -27.91
N ASN A 2 47.35 -47.23 -29.11
CA ASN A 2 48.07 -47.12 -30.38
C ASN A 2 48.14 -45.65 -30.82
N ASN A 3 49.26 -45.21 -31.42
CA ASN A 3 49.46 -43.80 -31.84
C ASN A 3 48.45 -43.31 -32.89
N GLN A 4 47.80 -44.22 -33.62
CA GLN A 4 46.75 -43.86 -34.60
C GLN A 4 45.42 -43.46 -33.96
N ASP A 5 45.04 -44.04 -32.80
CA ASP A 5 43.80 -43.67 -32.10
C ASP A 5 43.88 -42.26 -31.48
N LEU A 6 45.07 -41.85 -31.03
CA LEU A 6 45.32 -40.52 -30.45
C LEU A 6 45.21 -39.39 -31.49
N ALA A 7 45.71 -39.62 -32.71
CA ALA A 7 45.62 -38.63 -33.78
C ALA A 7 44.18 -38.45 -34.27
N GLN A 8 43.40 -39.53 -34.27
CA GLN A 8 42.00 -39.52 -34.70
C GLN A 8 41.10 -38.85 -33.65
N GLN A 9 41.33 -39.11 -32.35
CA GLN A 9 40.67 -38.38 -31.26
C GLN A 9 40.98 -36.88 -31.28
N ALA A 10 42.24 -36.48 -31.51
CA ALA A 10 42.61 -35.08 -31.57
C ALA A 10 41.95 -34.33 -32.74
N LEU A 11 41.76 -35.00 -33.89
CA LEU A 11 41.07 -34.42 -35.04
C LEU A 11 39.58 -34.22 -34.78
N GLU A 12 38.90 -35.23 -34.21
CA GLU A 12 37.48 -35.14 -33.82
C GLU A 12 37.24 -34.08 -32.74
N GLU A 13 38.18 -33.90 -31.81
CA GLU A 13 38.12 -32.86 -30.78
C GLU A 13 38.30 -31.46 -31.38
N SER A 14 39.20 -31.30 -32.36
CA SER A 14 39.38 -30.06 -33.12
C SER A 14 38.13 -29.68 -33.92
N GLU A 15 37.55 -30.63 -34.67
CA GLU A 15 36.36 -30.38 -35.48
C GLU A 15 35.14 -30.00 -34.62
N ARG A 16 34.99 -30.62 -33.45
CA ARG A 16 33.94 -30.23 -32.48
C ARG A 16 34.18 -28.84 -31.89
N SER A 17 35.44 -28.49 -31.62
CA SER A 17 35.81 -27.16 -31.15
C SER A 17 35.48 -26.08 -32.19
N ASP A 18 35.75 -26.36 -33.48
CA ASP A 18 35.45 -25.45 -34.57
C ASP A 18 33.93 -25.26 -34.75
N GLN A 19 33.15 -26.36 -34.76
CA GLN A 19 31.68 -26.29 -34.82
C GLN A 19 31.07 -25.54 -33.62
N PHE A 20 31.65 -25.72 -32.43
CA PHE A 20 31.23 -25.00 -31.23
C PHE A 20 31.53 -23.50 -31.34
N ALA A 21 32.71 -23.13 -31.83
CA ALA A 21 33.10 -21.74 -32.06
C ALA A 21 32.19 -21.05 -33.08
N GLU A 22 31.86 -21.71 -34.19
CA GLU A 22 30.92 -21.18 -35.19
C GLU A 22 29.51 -20.98 -34.61
N THR A 23 29.03 -21.94 -33.82
CA THR A 23 27.72 -21.88 -33.15
C THR A 23 27.69 -20.72 -32.14
N LEU A 24 28.75 -20.56 -31.35
CA LEU A 24 28.88 -19.48 -30.38
C LEU A 24 28.89 -18.12 -31.08
N GLN A 25 29.65 -17.96 -32.16
CA GLN A 25 29.71 -16.71 -32.92
C GLN A 25 28.36 -16.34 -33.54
N SER A 26 27.63 -17.32 -34.08
CA SER A 26 26.27 -17.11 -34.59
C SER A 26 25.30 -16.66 -33.48
N LEU A 27 25.39 -17.29 -32.31
CA LEU A 27 24.57 -16.91 -31.15
C LEU A 27 24.90 -15.49 -30.66
N GLU A 28 26.18 -15.13 -30.58
CA GLU A 28 26.64 -13.79 -30.19
C GLU A 28 26.10 -12.72 -31.15
N GLN A 29 26.13 -12.95 -32.47
CA GLN A 29 25.56 -12.02 -33.45
C GLN A 29 24.05 -11.84 -33.29
N VAL A 30 23.32 -12.92 -32.99
CA VAL A 30 21.87 -12.85 -32.72
C VAL A 30 21.59 -12.09 -31.43
N ILE A 31 22.37 -12.35 -30.37
CA ILE A 31 22.26 -11.65 -29.08
C ILE A 31 22.54 -10.17 -29.28
N GLU A 32 23.62 -9.81 -29.95
CA GLU A 32 24.01 -8.41 -30.20
C GLU A 32 22.95 -7.67 -31.00
N ARG A 33 22.47 -8.27 -32.11
CA ARG A 33 21.39 -7.68 -32.91
C ARG A 33 20.13 -7.44 -32.08
N ASN A 34 19.73 -8.43 -31.28
CA ASN A 34 18.53 -8.31 -30.45
C ASN A 34 18.71 -7.27 -29.32
N ALA A 35 19.91 -7.19 -28.74
CA ALA A 35 20.24 -6.19 -27.72
C ALA A 35 20.17 -4.77 -28.28
N ASN A 36 20.72 -4.55 -29.48
CA ASN A 36 20.65 -3.25 -30.17
C ASN A 36 19.20 -2.88 -30.51
N GLN A 37 18.42 -3.81 -31.06
CA GLN A 37 16.99 -3.60 -31.34
C GLN A 37 16.19 -3.26 -30.07
N LEU A 38 16.50 -3.91 -28.94
CA LEU A 38 15.86 -3.62 -27.67
C LEU A 38 16.15 -2.19 -27.21
N GLU A 39 17.38 -1.72 -27.38
CA GLU A 39 17.77 -0.36 -26.99
C GLU A 39 17.09 0.70 -27.86
N GLU A 40 17.02 0.48 -29.17
CA GLU A 40 16.26 1.33 -30.11
C GLU A 40 14.77 1.41 -29.72
N LEU A 41 14.15 0.26 -29.39
CA LEU A 41 12.76 0.21 -28.96
C LEU A 41 12.52 0.95 -27.65
N LYS A 42 13.46 0.89 -26.69
CA LYS A 42 13.36 1.64 -25.43
C LYS A 42 13.37 3.15 -25.68
N GLU A 43 14.29 3.64 -26.51
CA GLU A 43 14.38 5.07 -26.81
C GLU A 43 13.15 5.56 -27.59
N GLU A 44 12.66 4.78 -28.55
CA GLU A 44 11.43 5.12 -29.26
C GLU A 44 10.21 5.12 -28.31
N LEU A 45 10.09 4.16 -27.40
CA LEU A 45 9.04 4.15 -26.37
C LEU A 45 9.10 5.39 -25.47
N LYS A 46 10.30 5.78 -25.04
CA LYS A 46 10.51 6.98 -24.22
C LYS A 46 10.07 8.24 -24.98
N LYS A 47 10.46 8.35 -26.26
CA LYS A 47 10.05 9.45 -27.14
C LYS A 47 8.53 9.51 -27.32
N ARG A 48 7.89 8.37 -27.61
CA ARG A 48 6.42 8.30 -27.77
C ARG A 48 5.68 8.65 -26.50
N ARG A 49 6.15 8.20 -25.33
CA ARG A 49 5.60 8.59 -24.02
C ARG A 49 5.73 10.09 -23.77
N SER A 50 6.89 10.67 -24.10
CA SER A 50 7.09 12.12 -23.99
C SER A 50 6.14 12.89 -24.90
N MET A 51 5.99 12.47 -26.16
CA MET A 51 5.06 13.09 -27.10
C MET A 51 3.62 13.01 -26.60
N LEU A 52 3.20 11.86 -26.09
CA LEU A 52 1.86 11.67 -25.53
C LEU A 52 1.64 12.60 -24.32
N LYS A 53 2.64 12.70 -23.43
CA LYS A 53 2.57 13.61 -22.28
C LYS A 53 2.43 15.06 -22.75
N SER A 54 3.27 15.49 -23.68
CA SER A 54 3.23 16.85 -24.23
C SER A 54 1.93 17.15 -24.98
N TYR A 55 1.28 16.16 -25.59
CA TYR A 55 -0.03 16.34 -26.22
C TYR A 55 -1.07 16.82 -25.19
N PHE A 56 -1.14 16.16 -24.03
CA PHE A 56 -2.06 16.56 -22.97
C PHE A 56 -1.63 17.84 -22.26
N GLU A 57 -0.33 18.03 -22.00
CA GLU A 57 0.20 19.25 -21.36
C GLU A 57 -0.08 20.53 -22.18
N ASN A 58 -0.19 20.39 -23.50
CA ASN A 58 -0.47 21.51 -24.40
C ASN A 58 -1.96 21.68 -24.72
N ASP A 59 -2.83 20.81 -24.19
CA ASP A 59 -4.27 20.95 -24.39
C ASP A 59 -4.81 22.07 -23.47
N THR A 60 -5.18 23.18 -24.09
CA THR A 60 -5.66 24.37 -23.36
C THR A 60 -6.99 24.12 -22.67
N GLN A 61 -7.87 23.28 -23.25
CA GLN A 61 -9.18 22.97 -22.64
C GLN A 61 -9.00 22.10 -21.39
N LEU A 62 -8.08 21.13 -21.45
CA LEU A 62 -7.73 20.31 -20.29
C LEU A 62 -7.14 21.19 -19.18
N ALA A 63 -6.19 22.07 -19.51
CA ALA A 63 -5.58 22.98 -18.54
C ALA A 63 -6.63 23.89 -17.87
N GLU A 64 -7.57 24.46 -18.63
CA GLU A 64 -8.66 25.28 -18.11
C GLU A 64 -9.57 24.48 -17.14
N VAL A 65 -9.92 23.24 -17.50
CA VAL A 65 -10.75 22.39 -16.63
C VAL A 65 -10.00 21.98 -15.37
N GLU A 66 -8.69 21.68 -15.46
CA GLU A 66 -7.86 21.38 -14.30
C GLU A 66 -7.73 22.59 -13.35
N GLU A 67 -7.56 23.80 -13.89
CA GLU A 67 -7.53 25.03 -13.12
C GLU A 67 -8.87 25.28 -12.40
N GLN A 68 -9.99 25.14 -13.11
CA GLN A 68 -11.33 25.23 -12.51
C GLN A 68 -11.53 24.20 -11.40
N ALA A 69 -11.07 22.95 -11.59
CA ALA A 69 -11.17 21.91 -10.58
C ALA A 69 -10.37 22.24 -9.32
N LEU A 70 -9.16 22.81 -9.48
CA LEU A 70 -8.36 23.30 -8.36
C LEU A 70 -9.05 24.44 -7.61
N GLU A 71 -9.66 25.37 -8.36
CA GLU A 71 -10.41 26.47 -7.78
C GLU A 71 -11.61 25.97 -6.98
N TYR A 72 -12.44 25.10 -7.56
CA TYR A 72 -13.58 24.51 -6.86
C TYR A 72 -13.15 23.73 -5.61
N LYS A 73 -12.04 22.99 -5.69
CA LYS A 73 -11.49 22.29 -4.52
C LYS A 73 -11.09 23.27 -3.41
N SER A 74 -10.49 24.41 -3.77
CA SER A 74 -10.17 25.49 -2.84
C SER A 74 -11.43 26.09 -2.21
N GLN A 75 -12.43 26.42 -3.02
CA GLN A 75 -13.72 26.97 -2.56
C GLN A 75 -14.45 26.00 -1.63
N ILE A 76 -14.47 24.70 -1.93
CA ILE A 76 -15.04 23.67 -1.05
C ILE A 76 -14.31 23.65 0.29
N LYS A 77 -12.97 23.68 0.27
CA LYS A 77 -12.16 23.69 1.49
C LYS A 77 -12.45 24.94 2.33
N GLU A 78 -12.51 26.11 1.70
CA GLU A 78 -12.85 27.36 2.37
C GLU A 78 -14.26 27.31 2.98
N ARG A 79 -15.27 26.87 2.23
CA ARG A 79 -16.65 26.78 2.73
C ARG A 79 -16.76 25.79 3.89
N LYS A 80 -16.09 24.63 3.81
CA LYS A 80 -16.02 23.69 4.93
C LYS A 80 -15.35 24.31 6.15
N GLY A 81 -14.26 25.06 5.96
CA GLY A 81 -13.59 25.79 7.04
C GLY A 81 -14.53 26.80 7.70
N LYS A 82 -15.28 27.59 6.91
CA LYS A 82 -16.28 28.53 7.42
C LYS A 82 -17.41 27.83 8.17
N LEU A 83 -17.95 26.73 7.62
CA LEU A 83 -18.98 25.92 8.27
C LEU A 83 -18.53 25.38 9.63
N GLN A 84 -17.27 24.95 9.75
CA GLN A 84 -16.72 24.46 11.02
C GLN A 84 -16.64 25.53 12.10
N LEU A 85 -16.56 26.80 11.73
CA LEU A 85 -16.54 27.94 12.64
C LEU A 85 -17.94 28.46 12.97
N GLU A 86 -18.98 27.99 12.29
CA GLU A 86 -20.36 28.41 12.59
C GLU A 86 -20.74 27.99 14.02
N PRO A 87 -21.36 28.88 14.82
CA PRO A 87 -21.61 28.61 16.23
C PRO A 87 -22.37 27.30 16.50
N GLN A 88 -23.33 26.96 15.65
CA GLN A 88 -24.10 25.71 15.72
C GLN A 88 -23.23 24.45 15.53
N VAL A 89 -22.21 24.52 14.67
CA VAL A 89 -21.29 23.40 14.42
C VAL A 89 -20.28 23.28 15.55
N VAL A 90 -19.78 24.41 16.05
CA VAL A 90 -18.89 24.44 17.23
C VAL A 90 -19.60 23.88 18.47
N ASP A 91 -20.83 24.32 18.74
CA ASP A 91 -21.66 23.80 19.84
C ASP A 91 -21.88 22.29 19.70
N LEU A 92 -22.19 21.81 18.49
CA LEU A 92 -22.34 20.38 18.22
C LEU A 92 -21.05 19.61 18.49
N GLN A 93 -19.89 20.14 18.09
CA GLN A 93 -18.58 19.51 18.35
C GLN A 93 -18.26 19.43 19.85
N VAL A 94 -18.59 20.47 20.61
CA VAL A 94 -18.44 20.48 22.07
C VAL A 94 -19.33 19.41 22.69
N LYS A 95 -20.61 19.37 22.34
CA LYS A 95 -21.56 18.33 22.83
C LYS A 95 -21.09 16.92 22.50
N ILE A 96 -20.58 16.68 21.29
CA ILE A 96 -20.02 15.39 20.91
C ILE A 96 -18.83 15.03 21.81
N ARG A 97 -17.95 15.98 22.10
CA ARG A 97 -16.81 15.74 23.00
C ARG A 97 -17.26 15.40 24.41
N GLU A 98 -18.18 16.17 24.98
CA GLU A 98 -18.75 15.94 26.31
C GLU A 98 -19.44 14.56 26.40
N LEU A 99 -20.20 14.17 25.38
CA LEU A 99 -20.85 12.86 25.33
C LEU A 99 -19.82 11.72 25.28
N ASN A 100 -18.74 11.87 24.52
CA ASN A 100 -17.67 10.87 24.46
C ASN A 100 -16.92 10.75 25.80
N GLU A 101 -16.63 11.87 26.46
CA GLU A 101 -16.00 11.88 27.78
C GLU A 101 -16.90 11.18 28.81
N ARG A 102 -18.18 11.56 28.86
CA ARG A 102 -19.16 10.93 29.74
C ARG A 102 -19.34 9.43 29.46
N GLN A 103 -19.36 9.05 28.18
CA GLN A 103 -19.44 7.64 27.78
C GLN A 103 -18.23 6.86 28.32
N LYS A 104 -17.03 7.41 28.20
CA LYS A 104 -15.80 6.77 28.68
C LYS A 104 -15.82 6.60 30.21
N GLU A 105 -16.21 7.62 30.95
CA GLU A 105 -16.33 7.56 32.42
C GLU A 105 -17.33 6.49 32.87
N ILE A 106 -18.49 6.41 32.21
CA ILE A 106 -19.50 5.39 32.49
C ILE A 106 -18.95 3.99 32.16
N GLN A 107 -18.26 3.83 31.03
CA GLN A 107 -17.68 2.55 30.63
C GLN A 107 -16.58 2.07 31.59
N GLU A 108 -15.70 2.96 32.04
CA GLU A 108 -14.66 2.64 33.03
C GLU A 108 -15.29 2.22 34.37
N THR A 109 -16.29 2.99 34.81
CA THR A 109 -17.06 2.68 36.02
C THR A 109 -17.77 1.34 35.90
N LEU A 110 -18.48 1.10 34.80
CA LEU A 110 -19.18 -0.16 34.53
C LEU A 110 -18.20 -1.33 34.46
N SER A 111 -17.07 -1.19 33.78
CA SER A 111 -16.03 -2.23 33.71
C SER A 111 -15.53 -2.62 35.10
N ASN A 112 -15.27 -1.64 35.98
CA ASN A 112 -14.86 -1.91 37.36
C ASN A 112 -15.94 -2.69 38.13
N HIS A 113 -17.21 -2.31 37.97
CA HIS A 113 -18.32 -3.03 38.58
C HIS A 113 -18.47 -4.46 38.05
N LEU A 114 -18.34 -4.69 36.74
CA LEU A 114 -18.45 -6.01 36.13
C LEU A 114 -17.30 -6.95 36.56
N VAL A 115 -16.08 -6.42 36.71
CA VAL A 115 -14.95 -7.18 37.28
C VAL A 115 -15.24 -7.57 38.72
N ASN A 116 -15.74 -6.64 39.54
CA ASN A 116 -16.09 -6.92 40.93
C ASN A 116 -17.25 -7.92 41.04
N HIS A 117 -18.27 -7.79 40.19
CA HIS A 117 -19.38 -8.73 40.10
C HIS A 117 -18.87 -10.14 39.81
N HIS A 118 -18.07 -10.31 38.75
CA HIS A 118 -17.46 -11.60 38.43
C HIS A 118 -16.64 -12.14 39.62
N ARG A 119 -15.85 -11.32 40.30
CA ARG A 119 -15.06 -11.77 41.45
C ARG A 119 -15.92 -12.32 42.60
N LEU A 120 -17.12 -11.78 42.78
CA LEU A 120 -18.04 -12.17 43.86
C LEU A 120 -18.91 -13.37 43.51
N THR A 121 -19.41 -13.42 42.27
CA THR A 121 -20.43 -14.40 41.84
C THR A 121 -19.89 -15.50 40.95
N ASN A 122 -18.69 -15.31 40.39
CA ASN A 122 -18.10 -16.12 39.33
C ASN A 122 -18.97 -16.22 38.06
N ALA A 123 -19.94 -15.32 37.90
CA ALA A 123 -20.81 -15.24 36.74
C ALA A 123 -20.30 -14.20 35.72
N THR A 124 -20.65 -14.40 34.45
CA THR A 124 -20.38 -13.48 33.33
C THR A 124 -21.67 -12.94 32.71
N SER A 125 -22.77 -13.00 33.46
CA SER A 125 -24.06 -12.43 33.10
C SER A 125 -24.73 -11.79 34.31
N PHE A 126 -25.65 -10.86 34.06
CA PHE A 126 -26.50 -10.25 35.09
C PHE A 126 -27.92 -10.02 34.53
N ASP A 127 -28.91 -10.07 35.42
CA ASP A 127 -30.30 -9.80 35.07
C ASP A 127 -30.59 -8.30 35.16
N THR A 128 -31.34 -7.80 34.21
CA THR A 128 -31.79 -6.40 34.15
C THR A 128 -33.15 -6.24 34.82
N SER A 129 -33.49 -5.00 35.20
CA SER A 129 -34.80 -4.68 35.78
C SER A 129 -35.97 -5.07 34.91
N ASP A 130 -35.74 -5.15 33.59
CA ASP A 130 -36.77 -5.39 32.59
C ASP A 130 -36.94 -6.90 32.30
N GLY A 131 -36.19 -7.75 33.00
CA GLY A 131 -36.28 -9.21 32.92
C GLY A 131 -35.34 -9.85 31.89
N ASP A 132 -34.55 -9.06 31.17
CA ASP A 132 -33.55 -9.57 30.25
C ASP A 132 -32.26 -9.95 30.99
N GLN A 133 -31.55 -10.96 30.48
CA GLN A 133 -30.21 -11.31 30.96
C GLN A 133 -29.15 -10.78 29.98
N TRP A 134 -28.20 -10.01 30.49
CA TRP A 134 -27.10 -9.45 29.70
C TRP A 134 -25.80 -10.18 30.02
N GLU A 135 -25.08 -10.59 28.98
CA GLU A 135 -23.76 -11.21 29.10
C GLU A 135 -22.63 -10.18 28.92
N TYR A 136 -21.52 -10.40 29.62
CA TYR A 136 -20.33 -9.56 29.49
C TYR A 136 -19.03 -10.38 29.52
N GLN A 137 -17.96 -9.78 29.01
CA GLN A 137 -16.63 -10.40 28.96
C GLN A 137 -15.59 -9.52 29.65
N ILE A 138 -14.77 -10.14 30.50
CA ILE A 138 -13.64 -9.45 31.15
C ILE A 138 -12.45 -9.45 30.20
N HIS A 139 -12.01 -8.25 29.81
CA HIS A 139 -10.85 -8.06 28.95
C HIS A 139 -9.66 -7.53 29.75
N ALA A 140 -8.54 -8.28 29.76
CA ALA A 140 -7.26 -7.79 30.23
C ALA A 140 -6.40 -7.34 29.01
N LYS A 141 -5.77 -6.16 29.08
CA LYS A 141 -4.81 -5.70 28.07
C LYS A 141 -3.51 -5.25 28.72
N ILE A 142 -2.39 -5.68 28.16
CA ILE A 142 -1.05 -5.22 28.55
C ILE A 142 -0.78 -3.88 27.87
N LYS A 143 -0.39 -2.85 28.63
CA LYS A 143 0.05 -1.57 28.06
C LYS A 143 1.46 -1.71 27.48
N ALA A 144 1.73 -1.05 26.35
CA ALA A 144 3.03 -1.08 25.70
C ALA A 144 4.15 -0.59 26.64
N LYS A 145 5.33 -1.23 26.55
CA LYS A 145 6.52 -0.84 27.34
C LYS A 145 6.91 0.60 26.99
N PRO A 146 7.10 1.51 27.97
CA PRO A 146 7.57 2.85 27.68
C PRO A 146 8.96 2.78 27.03
N ARG A 147 9.14 3.49 25.90
CA ARG A 147 10.46 3.67 25.30
C ARG A 147 11.29 4.52 26.26
N SER A 148 12.30 3.92 26.88
CA SER A 148 13.40 4.64 27.49
C SER A 148 14.14 5.39 26.38
N GLY A 149 14.12 6.72 26.44
CA GLY A 149 14.90 7.61 25.56
C GLY A 149 16.39 7.52 25.86
#